data_AF-A0A7Z9KVP6-F1
#
_entry.id   AF-A0A7Z9KVP6-F1
#
_cell.length_a   1.000
_cell.length_b   1.000
_cell.length_c   1.000
_cell.angle_alpha   90.00
_cell.angle_beta   90.00
_cell.angle_gamma   90.00
#
_symmetry.space_group_name_H-M   'P 1'
#
loop_
_entity.id
_entity.type
_entity.pdbx_description
1 polymer ?
#
loop_
_entity_poly.entity_id
_entity_poly.type
_entity_poly.pdbx_seq_one_letter_code
_entity_poly.pdbx_strand_id
1 'polypeptide(L)'
;LFVATGEKELRALDPKTGKVQWRLKIGYGNLSSPVLSGNMLWISTGEAALLVGPGNGSVHARLAPDDGQSAPVASSNGWVHMVTNSGSLVGSRVY
;
A
#
# COMPACT_ATOMS: atom_id res chain seq x y z
N LEU A 1 -13.26 2.91 3.08
CA LEU A 1 -12.47 3.86 2.26
C LEU A 1 -11.07 3.93 2.84
N PHE A 2 -10.02 3.94 2.03
CA PHE A 2 -8.63 4.03 2.52
C PHE A 2 -7.94 5.25 1.94
N VAL A 3 -7.20 5.98 2.76
CA VAL A 3 -6.57 7.25 2.39
C VAL A 3 -5.13 7.27 2.90
N ALA A 4 -4.18 7.49 2.00
CA ALA A 4 -2.82 7.86 2.34
C ALA A 4 -2.73 9.40 2.42
N THR A 5 -2.11 9.93 3.48
CA THR A 5 -2.04 11.37 3.74
C THR A 5 -0.60 11.89 3.60
N GLY A 6 -0.45 13.19 3.36
CA GLY A 6 0.86 13.87 3.38
C GLY A 6 1.54 13.87 4.76
N GLU A 7 0.81 13.52 5.82
CA GLU A 7 1.34 13.32 7.18
C GLU A 7 2.01 11.95 7.36
N LYS A 8 2.20 11.20 6.26
CA LYS A 8 2.80 9.86 6.25
C LYS A 8 1.99 8.87 7.07
N GLU A 9 0.66 8.97 6.94
CA GLU A 9 -0.30 8.06 7.56
C GLU A 9 -1.18 7.39 6.52
N LEU A 10 -1.57 6.16 6.83
CA LEU A 10 -2.67 5.45 6.17
C LEU A 10 -3.87 5.42 7.12
N ARG A 11 -5.05 5.78 6.62
CA ARG A 11 -6.29 5.80 7.39
C ARG A 11 -7.35 4.95 6.72
N ALA A 12 -8.08 4.17 7.50
CA ALA A 12 -9.34 3.59 7.08
C ALA A 12 -10.51 4.43 7.61
N LEU A 13 -11.42 4.76 6.71
CA LEU A 13 -12.62 5.52 6.99
C LEU A 13 -13.84 4.67 6.64
N ASP A 14 -14.88 4.79 7.46
CA ASP A 14 -16.23 4.37 7.10
C ASP A 14 -16.68 5.18 5.86
N PRO A 15 -17.02 4.54 4.74
CA PRO A 15 -17.40 5.24 3.52
C PRO A 15 -18.74 6.00 3.65
N LYS A 16 -19.62 5.62 4.59
CA LYS A 16 -20.91 6.29 4.81
C LYS A 16 -20.79 7.50 5.72
N THR A 17 -19.95 7.41 6.76
CA THR A 17 -19.89 8.43 7.82
C THR A 17 -18.61 9.26 7.79
N GLY A 18 -17.58 8.83 7.05
CA GLY A 18 -16.25 9.45 7.06
C GLY A 18 -15.47 9.24 8.36
N LYS A 19 -16.02 8.52 9.35
CA LYS A 19 -15.36 8.27 10.64
C LYS A 19 -14.14 7.39 10.44
N VAL A 20 -13.04 7.76 11.10
CA VAL A 20 -11.82 6.95 11.11
C VAL A 20 -12.06 5.68 11.91
N GLN A 21 -11.84 4.54 11.27
CA GLN A 21 -11.88 3.21 11.90
C GLN A 21 -10.52 2.86 12.50
N TRP A 22 -9.43 3.11 11.77
CA TRP A 22 -8.07 2.95 12.26
C TRP A 22 -7.09 3.88 11.54
N ARG A 23 -5.92 4.09 12.15
CA ARG A 23 -4.80 4.84 11.59
C ARG A 23 -3.52 4.04 11.74
N LEU A 24 -2.71 4.05 10.70
CA LEU A 24 -1.34 3.53 10.71
C LEU A 24 -0.40 4.68 10.38
N LYS A 25 0.49 5.01 11.33
CA LYS A 25 1.56 5.97 11.10
C LYS A 25 2.75 5.25 10.49
N ILE A 26 3.07 5.58 9.25
CA ILE A 26 4.24 5.04 8.54
C ILE A 26 5.47 5.90 8.87
N GLY A 27 5.31 7.23 8.91
CA GLY A 27 6.33 8.15 9.45
C GLY A 27 7.49 8.49 8.51
N TYR A 28 7.61 7.83 7.36
CA TYR A 28 8.63 8.09 6.34
C TYR A 28 8.07 7.96 4.92
N GLY A 29 8.88 8.37 3.94
CA GLY A 29 8.57 8.24 2.52
C GLY A 29 7.48 9.17 2.00
N ASN A 30 7.25 9.08 0.69
CA ASN A 30 6.11 9.69 0.00
C ASN A 30 5.11 8.59 -0.29
N LEU A 31 3.97 8.61 0.40
CA LEU A 31 2.96 7.56 0.28
C LEU A 31 2.20 7.71 -1.04
N SER A 32 2.16 6.63 -1.83
CA SER A 32 1.27 6.53 -2.98
C SER A 32 -0.17 6.22 -2.54
N SER A 33 -1.11 6.34 -3.48
CA SER A 33 -2.48 5.83 -3.26
C SER A 33 -2.46 4.34 -2.90
N PRO A 34 -3.22 3.91 -1.86
CA PRO A 34 -3.29 2.51 -1.48
C PRO A 34 -4.11 1.70 -2.49
N VAL A 35 -3.70 0.46 -2.73
CA VAL A 35 -4.42 -0.49 -3.58
C VAL A 35 -4.84 -1.71 -2.76
N LEU A 36 -6.13 -2.05 -2.76
CA LEU A 36 -6.64 -3.26 -2.10
C LEU A 36 -6.62 -4.42 -3.10
N SER A 37 -5.87 -5.47 -2.82
CA SER A 37 -5.84 -6.70 -3.63
C SER A 37 -5.55 -7.92 -2.76
N GLY A 38 -6.28 -9.01 -3.01
CA GLY A 38 -6.21 -10.26 -2.24
C GLY A 38 -6.18 -10.06 -0.72
N ASN A 39 -7.14 -9.26 -0.23
CA ASN A 39 -7.32 -8.93 1.18
C ASN A 39 -6.15 -8.19 1.87
N MET A 40 -5.24 -7.59 1.10
CA MET A 40 -4.17 -6.73 1.61
C MET A 40 -4.18 -5.37 0.92
N LEU A 41 -3.87 -4.34 1.69
CA LEU A 41 -3.58 -3.01 1.19
C LEU A 41 -2.11 -2.90 0.83
N TRP A 42 -1.85 -2.51 -0.39
CA TRP A 42 -0.52 -2.27 -0.93
C TRP A 42 -0.27 -0.77 -0.99
N ILE A 43 0.82 -0.32 -0.38
CA ILE A 43 1.22 1.09 -0.35
C ILE A 43 2.70 1.19 -0.66
N SER A 44 3.07 2.01 -1.64
CA SER A 44 4.46 2.39 -1.85
C SER A 44 4.80 3.62 -0.98
N THR A 45 5.97 3.59 -0.35
CA THR A 45 6.55 4.72 0.37
C THR A 45 7.65 5.41 -0.45
N GLY A 46 7.90 4.97 -1.67
CA GLY A 46 9.07 5.34 -2.49
C GLY A 46 10.31 4.50 -2.19
N GLU A 47 10.52 4.10 -0.93
CA GLU A 47 11.62 3.22 -0.50
C GLU A 47 11.21 1.75 -0.38
N ALA A 48 9.94 1.49 -0.07
CA ALA A 48 9.42 0.16 0.13
C ALA A 48 7.94 0.07 -0.20
N ALA A 49 7.49 -1.15 -0.52
CA ALA A 49 6.08 -1.51 -0.52
C ALA A 49 5.70 -2.10 0.83
N LEU A 50 4.60 -1.64 1.40
CA LEU A 50 4.00 -2.17 2.61
C LEU A 50 2.73 -2.95 2.27
N LEU A 51 2.59 -4.12 2.87
CA LEU A 51 1.38 -4.93 2.85
C LEU A 51 0.69 -4.73 4.19
N VAL A 52 -0.51 -4.14 4.17
CA VAL A 52 -1.24 -3.74 5.37
C VAL A 52 -2.60 -4.44 5.42
N GLY A 53 -2.95 -4.99 6.58
CA GLY A 53 -4.23 -5.63 6.81
C GLY A 53 -5.36 -4.60 6.80
N PRO A 54 -6.38 -4.72 5.94
CA PRO A 54 -7.45 -3.72 5.81
C PRO A 54 -8.35 -3.62 7.05
N GLY A 55 -8.41 -4.67 7.88
CA GLY A 55 -9.29 -4.71 9.06
C GLY A 55 -8.79 -3.90 10.25
N ASN A 56 -7.46 -3.84 10.45
CA ASN A 56 -6.86 -3.25 11.65
C ASN A 56 -5.64 -2.36 11.38
N GLY A 57 -5.19 -2.23 10.13
CA GLY A 57 -4.01 -1.45 9.78
C GLY A 57 -2.69 -2.10 10.19
N SER A 58 -2.66 -3.39 10.53
CA SER A 58 -1.41 -4.09 10.86
C SER A 58 -0.52 -4.26 9.63
N VAL A 59 0.79 -4.10 9.79
CA VAL A 59 1.76 -4.32 8.71
C VAL A 59 2.14 -5.79 8.67
N HIS A 60 1.83 -6.47 7.56
CA HIS A 60 2.13 -7.89 7.35
C HIS A 60 3.50 -8.10 6.71
N ALA A 61 3.92 -7.19 5.82
CA ALA A 61 5.22 -7.28 5.17
C ALA A 61 5.73 -5.90 4.71
N ARG A 62 7.05 -5.81 4.58
CA ARG A 62 7.78 -4.70 3.96
C ARG A 62 8.69 -5.27 2.88
N LEU A 63 8.48 -4.85 1.64
CA LEU A 63 9.28 -5.23 0.49
C LEU A 63 10.08 -4.00 0.04
N ALA A 64 11.40 -4.02 0.23
CA ALA A 64 12.30 -2.94 -0.16
C ALA A 64 13.30 -3.48 -1.17
N PRO A 65 13.00 -3.45 -2.48
CA PRO A 65 14.02 -3.70 -3.48
C PRO A 65 15.00 -2.52 -3.52
N ASP A 66 16.24 -2.81 -3.91
CA ASP A 66 17.40 -1.92 -3.77
C ASP A 66 17.32 -0.60 -4.57
N ASP A 67 16.32 -0.45 -5.44
CA ASP A 67 16.09 0.76 -6.22
C ASP A 67 14.59 1.12 -6.18
N GLY A 68 14.28 2.40 -5.94
CA GLY A 68 12.96 2.89 -5.49
C GLY A 68 11.76 2.44 -6.31
N GLN A 69 10.55 2.56 -5.77
CA GLN A 69 9.35 1.89 -6.31
C GLN A 69 8.25 2.84 -6.79
N SER A 70 7.63 2.52 -7.93
CA SER A 70 6.40 3.17 -8.41
C SER A 70 5.20 2.90 -7.48
N ALA A 71 4.08 3.57 -7.71
CA ALA A 71 2.83 3.19 -7.05
C ALA A 71 2.44 1.73 -7.44
N PRO A 72 1.87 0.94 -6.52
CA PRO A 72 1.32 -0.37 -6.84
C PRO A 72 0.16 -0.23 -7.82
N VAL A 73 0.09 -1.16 -8.78
CA VAL A 73 -1.06 -1.33 -9.68
C VAL A 73 -1.59 -2.75 -9.49
N ALA A 74 -2.85 -2.88 -9.05
CA ALA A 74 -3.53 -4.17 -9.04
C ALA A 74 -4.10 -4.47 -10.42
N SER A 75 -3.89 -5.69 -10.90
CA SER A 75 -4.56 -6.22 -12.07
C SER A 75 -5.74 -7.11 -11.68
N SER A 76 -6.70 -7.23 -12.59
CA SER A 76 -7.94 -7.99 -12.39
C SER A 76 -7.75 -9.51 -12.18
N ASN A 77 -6.54 -10.03 -12.40
CA ASN A 77 -6.17 -11.44 -12.24
C ASN A 77 -5.45 -11.74 -10.91
N GLY A 78 -5.55 -10.86 -9.91
CA GLY A 78 -5.02 -11.09 -8.56
C GLY A 78 -3.52 -10.81 -8.42
N TRP A 79 -2.90 -10.14 -9.39
CA TRP A 79 -1.53 -9.67 -9.26
C TRP A 79 -1.49 -8.22 -8.77
N VAL A 80 -0.50 -7.91 -7.94
CA VAL A 80 -0.08 -6.53 -7.70
C VAL A 80 1.30 -6.35 -8.32
N HIS A 81 1.39 -5.37 -9.19
CA HIS A 81 2.60 -4.99 -9.89
C HIS A 81 3.16 -3.69 -9.32
N MET A 82 4.46 -3.63 -9.15
CA MET A 82 5.21 -2.41 -8.87
C MET A 82 6.42 -2.38 -9.80
N VAL A 83 6.75 -1.21 -10.34
CA VAL A 83 7.91 -1.02 -11.19
C VAL A 83 8.98 -0.32 -10.37
N THR A 84 10.18 -0.91 -10.29
CA THR A 84 11.32 -0.25 -9.67
C THR A 84 11.92 0.79 -10.62
N ASN A 85 12.64 1.77 -10.09
CA ASN A 85 13.39 2.76 -10.88
C ASN A 85 14.48 2.09 -11.75
N SER A 86 14.94 0.89 -11.37
CA SER A 86 15.83 0.04 -12.16
C SER A 86 15.13 -0.71 -13.31
N GLY A 87 13.83 -0.51 -13.52
CA GLY A 87 13.05 -1.13 -14.60
C GLY A 87 12.58 -2.55 -14.32
N SER A 88 12.65 -3.03 -13.06
CA SER A 88 12.19 -4.36 -12.69
C SER A 88 10.71 -4.35 -12.32
N LEU A 89 9.95 -5.30 -12.90
CA LEU A 89 8.55 -5.54 -12.54
C LEU A 89 8.49 -6.53 -11.37
N VAL A 90 8.13 -6.06 -10.18
CA VAL A 90 7.83 -6.93 -9.05
C VAL A 90 6.35 -7.26 -9.09
N GLY A 91 6.02 -8.50 -9.43
CA GLY A 91 4.66 -9.04 -9.38
C GLY A 91 4.54 -10.04 -8.25
N SER A 92 3.55 -9.88 -7.36
CA SER A 92 3.14 -10.94 -6.44
C SER A 92 1.73 -11.40 -6.79
N ARG A 93 1.56 -12.72 -6.90
CA ARG A 93 0.25 -13.35 -7.08
C ARG A 93 -0.39 -13.49 -5.70
N VAL A 94 -1.52 -12.83 -5.51
CA VAL A 94 -2.30 -12.92 -4.27
C VAL A 94 -3.41 -13.96 -4.48
N TYR A 95 -3.41 -15.01 -3.65
CA TYR A 95 -4.42 -16.07 -3.66
C TYR A 95 -5.61 -15.72 -2.75
#